data_AF-A0A3P6UX27-F1
#
_entry.id   AF-A0A3P6UX27-F1
#
_cell.length_a   1.000
_cell.length_b   1.000
_cell.length_c   1.000
_cell.angle_alpha   90.00
_cell.angle_beta   90.00
_cell.angle_gamma   90.00
#
_symmetry.space_group_name_H-M   'P 1'
#
loop_
_entity.id
_entity.type
_entity.pdbx_description
1 polymer ?
#
loop_
_entity_poly.entity_id
_entity_poly.type
_entity_poly.pdbx_seq_one_letter_code
_entity_poly.pdbx_strand_id
1 'polypeptide(L)'
;MRDITPFFQCGSFCATFRHSDKFNAGLLVLKPNITVYQDLLAKAPELPTYDGGDQGFMNSYFDQLKFAPMFDHEHPNNQRYQSDQRRLTAAFNYDIAMYYVQGGRALVEPIIYHYTMGPVKPWIWWTYPLFDLNEHWRNARQEMEEYYDTPNPDKQLLSFAILVLICALIFRKVSSAFSCHFFISFSNNLCPSTIDVSLFVFEITILL
;
A
#
# COMPACT_ATOMS: atom_id res chain seq x y z
N MET A 1 1.79 -12.46 12.00
CA MET A 1 1.02 -12.98 10.84
C MET A 1 0.42 -14.32 11.22
N ARG A 2 -0.75 -14.70 10.68
CA ARG A 2 -1.35 -16.02 10.94
C ARG A 2 -0.80 -17.06 9.94
N ASP A 3 -0.91 -18.35 10.28
CA ASP A 3 -0.51 -19.44 9.38
C ASP A 3 -1.39 -19.47 8.12
N ILE A 4 -0.75 -19.56 6.96
CA ILE A 4 -1.39 -19.58 5.64
C ILE A 4 -1.30 -20.97 4.98
N THR A 5 -0.66 -21.94 5.63
CA THR A 5 -0.47 -23.31 5.13
C THR A 5 -1.77 -24.00 4.70
N PRO A 6 -2.90 -23.86 5.41
CA PRO A 6 -4.16 -24.48 4.98
C PRO A 6 -4.61 -24.09 3.56
N PHE A 7 -4.17 -22.94 3.02
CA PHE A 7 -4.58 -22.47 1.69
C PHE A 7 -4.08 -23.36 0.57
N PHE A 8 -2.93 -24.02 0.75
CA PHE A 8 -2.37 -24.90 -0.28
C PHE A 8 -3.23 -26.14 -0.54
N GLN A 9 -4.25 -26.40 0.29
CA GLN A 9 -5.22 -27.48 0.10
C GLN A 9 -6.52 -27.01 -0.61
N CYS A 10 -6.60 -25.74 -1.02
CA CYS A 10 -7.84 -25.19 -1.56
C CYS A 10 -8.26 -25.79 -2.90
N GLY A 11 -7.30 -26.21 -3.75
CA GLY A 11 -7.58 -26.85 -5.04
C GLY A 11 -6.70 -26.34 -6.18
N SER A 12 -7.20 -26.46 -7.41
CA SER A 12 -6.53 -26.06 -8.65
C SER A 12 -6.65 -24.57 -8.96
N PHE A 13 -7.72 -23.91 -8.53
CA PHE A 13 -7.89 -22.46 -8.63
C PHE A 13 -8.83 -21.93 -7.55
N CYS A 14 -8.36 -21.01 -6.74
CA CYS A 14 -9.14 -20.35 -5.70
C CYS A 14 -8.85 -18.86 -5.63
N ALA A 15 -9.92 -18.09 -5.42
CA ALA A 15 -9.85 -16.65 -5.29
C ALA A 15 -10.92 -16.12 -4.33
N THR A 16 -10.68 -14.92 -3.82
CA THR A 16 -11.59 -14.24 -2.90
C THR A 16 -12.52 -13.30 -3.66
N PHE A 17 -13.82 -13.35 -3.35
CA PHE A 17 -14.83 -12.49 -3.97
C PHE A 17 -14.93 -11.15 -3.25
N ARG A 18 -14.80 -10.05 -4.01
CA ARG A 18 -14.89 -8.67 -3.49
C ARG A 18 -16.31 -8.10 -3.68
N HIS A 19 -16.92 -8.46 -4.81
CA HIS A 19 -18.33 -8.26 -5.12
C HIS A 19 -18.96 -9.62 -5.46
N SER A 20 -20.28 -9.76 -5.33
CA SER A 20 -20.97 -11.06 -5.31
C SER A 20 -20.63 -11.98 -6.50
N ASP A 21 -20.25 -11.43 -7.64
CA ASP A 21 -19.98 -12.16 -8.88
C ASP A 21 -18.55 -11.99 -9.43
N LYS A 22 -17.69 -11.18 -8.79
CA LYS A 22 -16.32 -10.91 -9.24
C LYS A 22 -15.29 -11.12 -8.14
N PHE A 23 -14.27 -11.92 -8.45
CA PHE A 23 -13.13 -12.15 -7.56
C PHE A 23 -12.03 -11.12 -7.76
N ASN A 24 -11.23 -10.92 -6.71
CA ASN A 24 -10.04 -10.08 -6.76
C ASN A 24 -8.80 -10.92 -7.11
N ALA A 25 -8.03 -10.48 -8.09
CA ALA A 25 -6.85 -11.20 -8.59
C ALA A 25 -5.57 -10.93 -7.77
N GLY A 26 -5.62 -10.08 -6.74
CA GLY A 26 -4.45 -9.78 -5.90
C GLY A 26 -4.01 -10.92 -4.99
N LEU A 27 -4.86 -11.93 -4.78
CA LEU A 27 -4.47 -13.19 -4.17
C LEU A 27 -5.20 -14.35 -4.85
N LEU A 28 -4.40 -15.27 -5.38
CA LEU A 28 -4.85 -16.48 -6.06
C LEU A 28 -4.10 -17.67 -5.45
N VAL A 29 -4.84 -18.75 -5.18
CA VAL A 29 -4.23 -20.06 -4.96
C VAL A 29 -4.46 -20.86 -6.23
N LEU A 30 -3.40 -21.33 -6.87
CA LEU A 30 -3.53 -22.08 -8.11
C LEU A 30 -2.53 -23.22 -8.18
N LYS A 31 -2.92 -24.27 -8.91
CA LYS A 31 -2.01 -25.33 -9.33
C LYS A 31 -1.52 -25.00 -10.74
N PRO A 32 -0.21 -24.76 -10.94
CA PRO A 32 0.32 -24.48 -12.26
C PRO A 32 -0.02 -25.58 -13.26
N ASN A 33 -0.47 -25.18 -14.45
CA ASN A 33 -0.84 -26.09 -15.53
C ASN A 33 -0.53 -25.44 -16.88
N ILE A 34 0.31 -26.09 -17.69
CA ILE A 34 0.78 -25.54 -18.96
C ILE A 34 -0.35 -25.36 -19.98
N THR A 35 -1.33 -26.25 -20.00
CA THR A 35 -2.49 -26.16 -20.89
C THR A 35 -3.34 -24.94 -20.56
N VAL A 36 -3.60 -24.71 -19.27
CA VAL A 36 -4.34 -23.52 -18.80
C VAL A 36 -3.58 -22.24 -19.11
N TYR A 37 -2.26 -22.24 -18.91
CA TYR A 37 -1.42 -21.07 -19.24
C TYR A 37 -1.46 -20.73 -20.73
N GLN A 38 -1.32 -21.73 -21.61
CA GLN A 38 -1.39 -21.53 -23.06
C GLN A 38 -2.78 -21.03 -23.50
N ASP A 39 -3.84 -21.56 -22.92
CA ASP A 39 -5.21 -21.11 -23.22
C ASP A 39 -5.47 -19.68 -22.71
N LEU A 40 -4.97 -19.30 -21.53
CA LEU A 40 -5.00 -17.93 -21.04
C LEU A 40 -4.33 -16.96 -22.05
N LEU A 41 -3.16 -17.31 -22.58
CA LEU A 41 -2.48 -16.47 -23.59
C LEU A 41 -3.28 -16.37 -24.89
N ALA A 42 -3.86 -17.48 -25.35
CA ALA A 42 -4.70 -17.49 -26.55
C ALA A 42 -5.98 -16.66 -26.36
N LYS A 43 -6.53 -16.63 -25.15
CA LYS A 43 -7.76 -15.90 -24.80
C LYS A 43 -7.55 -14.43 -24.43
N ALA A 44 -6.34 -14.03 -24.07
CA ALA A 44 -6.01 -12.65 -23.71
C ALA A 44 -6.48 -11.58 -24.73
N PRO A 45 -6.34 -11.77 -26.06
CA PRO A 45 -6.87 -10.80 -27.03
C PRO A 45 -8.36 -10.95 -27.32
N GLU A 46 -9.00 -12.05 -26.91
CA GLU A 46 -10.39 -12.38 -27.26
C GLU A 46 -11.39 -12.00 -26.15
N LEU A 47 -11.02 -12.25 -24.89
CA LEU A 47 -11.92 -12.06 -23.75
C LEU A 47 -11.97 -10.60 -23.32
N PRO A 48 -13.16 -10.08 -22.95
CA PRO A 48 -13.28 -8.72 -22.46
C PRO A 48 -12.62 -8.58 -21.09
N THR A 49 -12.07 -7.40 -20.81
CA THR A 49 -11.64 -6.98 -19.47
C THR A 49 -12.36 -5.71 -19.07
N TYR A 50 -13.04 -5.73 -17.91
CA TYR A 50 -13.84 -4.59 -17.46
C TYR A 50 -13.01 -3.47 -16.81
N ASP A 51 -11.80 -3.78 -16.36
CA ASP A 51 -10.88 -2.83 -15.72
C ASP A 51 -9.61 -2.58 -16.54
N GLY A 52 -9.47 -3.22 -17.71
CA GLY A 52 -8.26 -3.12 -18.53
C GLY A 52 -7.08 -3.93 -17.98
N GLY A 53 -7.26 -4.63 -16.86
CA GLY A 53 -6.20 -5.36 -16.15
C GLY A 53 -6.40 -6.87 -16.13
N ASP A 54 -5.53 -7.52 -15.36
CA ASP A 54 -5.52 -8.96 -15.10
C ASP A 54 -6.79 -9.40 -14.37
N GLN A 55 -7.26 -8.64 -13.39
CA GLN A 55 -8.45 -8.97 -12.63
C GLN A 55 -9.68 -9.07 -13.54
N GLY A 56 -9.90 -8.10 -14.43
CA GLY A 56 -10.98 -8.15 -15.41
C GLY A 56 -10.87 -9.34 -16.34
N PHE A 57 -9.70 -9.58 -16.91
CA PHE A 57 -9.43 -10.70 -17.79
C PHE A 57 -9.67 -12.06 -17.10
N MET A 58 -9.10 -12.25 -15.90
CA MET A 58 -9.21 -13.50 -15.13
C MET A 58 -10.65 -13.78 -14.72
N ASN A 59 -11.45 -12.75 -14.41
CA ASN A 59 -12.88 -12.92 -14.14
C ASN A 59 -13.69 -13.31 -15.38
N SER A 60 -13.24 -12.93 -16.58
CA SER A 60 -13.87 -13.36 -17.84
C SER A 60 -13.47 -14.79 -18.19
N TYR A 61 -12.23 -15.19 -17.91
CA TYR A 61 -11.75 -16.56 -18.17
C TYR A 61 -12.31 -17.58 -17.15
N PHE A 62 -12.28 -17.26 -15.86
CA PHE A 62 -12.80 -18.12 -14.77
C PHE A 62 -14.21 -17.69 -14.33
N ASP A 63 -15.11 -17.45 -15.29
CA ASP A 63 -16.44 -16.87 -15.04
C ASP A 63 -17.37 -17.77 -14.18
N GLN A 64 -17.09 -19.08 -14.14
CA GLN A 64 -17.82 -20.07 -13.36
C GLN A 64 -17.38 -20.13 -11.89
N LEU A 65 -16.26 -19.51 -11.50
CA LEU A 65 -15.74 -19.61 -10.12
C LEU A 65 -16.75 -19.12 -9.08
N LYS A 66 -17.64 -18.19 -9.44
CA LYS A 66 -18.70 -17.67 -8.57
C LYS A 66 -19.67 -18.76 -8.07
N PHE A 67 -19.78 -19.87 -8.80
CA PHE A 67 -20.62 -21.01 -8.43
C PHE A 67 -19.87 -22.08 -7.63
N ALA A 68 -18.56 -21.95 -7.47
CA ALA A 68 -17.76 -22.89 -6.72
C ALA A 68 -18.09 -22.86 -5.21
N PRO A 69 -17.97 -23.99 -4.49
CA PRO A 69 -18.15 -23.99 -3.05
C PRO A 69 -17.09 -23.14 -2.35
N MET A 70 -17.42 -22.61 -1.17
CA MET A 70 -16.45 -21.92 -0.33
C MET A 70 -15.52 -22.96 0.30
N PHE A 71 -14.22 -22.65 0.34
CA PHE A 71 -13.22 -23.47 1.01
C PHE A 71 -13.31 -23.29 2.53
N ASP A 72 -13.47 -24.40 3.24
CA ASP A 72 -13.38 -24.44 4.70
C ASP A 72 -11.91 -24.61 5.11
N HIS A 73 -11.28 -23.51 5.51
CA HIS A 73 -9.88 -23.47 5.92
C HIS A 73 -9.64 -24.02 7.34
N GLU A 74 -10.69 -24.14 8.16
CA GLU A 74 -10.60 -24.73 9.50
C GLU A 74 -10.53 -26.27 9.40
N HIS A 75 -11.20 -26.83 8.38
CA HIS A 75 -11.21 -28.28 8.10
C HIS A 75 -10.71 -28.59 6.68
N PRO A 76 -9.44 -28.28 6.36
CA PRO A 76 -8.97 -28.29 4.97
C PRO A 76 -8.98 -29.70 4.34
N ASN A 77 -8.87 -30.76 5.17
CA ASN A 77 -8.98 -32.16 4.76
C ASN A 77 -10.42 -32.71 4.69
N ASN A 78 -11.43 -31.97 5.16
CA ASN A 78 -12.82 -32.44 5.26
C ASN A 78 -13.80 -31.44 4.64
N GLN A 79 -13.67 -31.23 3.33
CA GLN A 79 -14.54 -30.32 2.58
C GLN A 79 -15.92 -30.93 2.35
N ARG A 80 -16.99 -30.17 2.63
CA ARG A 80 -18.37 -30.59 2.42
C ARG A 80 -18.70 -30.93 0.95
N TYR A 81 -18.08 -30.21 0.02
CA TYR A 81 -18.30 -30.38 -1.42
C TYR A 81 -16.98 -30.68 -2.13
N GLN A 82 -16.99 -31.69 -2.99
CA GLN A 82 -15.88 -31.98 -3.89
C GLN A 82 -15.87 -30.95 -5.01
N SER A 83 -14.75 -30.24 -5.15
CA SER A 83 -14.52 -29.32 -6.25
C SER A 83 -13.03 -29.09 -6.42
N ASP A 84 -12.59 -28.92 -7.65
CA ASP A 84 -11.21 -28.55 -7.94
C ASP A 84 -11.01 -27.04 -7.80
N GLN A 85 -12.06 -26.24 -8.00
CA GLN A 85 -12.01 -24.79 -7.83
C GLN A 85 -12.84 -24.38 -6.63
N ARG A 86 -12.42 -23.38 -5.86
CA ARG A 86 -13.16 -22.95 -4.66
C ARG A 86 -13.11 -21.45 -4.48
N ARG A 87 -14.11 -20.92 -3.80
CA ARG A 87 -14.11 -19.53 -3.32
C ARG A 87 -13.41 -19.44 -1.97
N LEU A 88 -12.62 -18.41 -1.78
CA LEU A 88 -11.99 -18.09 -0.50
C LEU A 88 -12.84 -17.09 0.29
N THR A 89 -12.72 -17.14 1.62
CA THR A 89 -13.34 -16.15 2.50
C THR A 89 -12.68 -14.78 2.32
N ALA A 90 -13.43 -13.71 2.60
CA ALA A 90 -12.92 -12.34 2.47
C ALA A 90 -11.66 -12.07 3.32
N ALA A 91 -11.47 -12.79 4.42
CA ALA A 91 -10.33 -12.64 5.31
C ALA A 91 -8.97 -12.85 4.62
N PHE A 92 -8.93 -13.64 3.54
CA PHE A 92 -7.69 -14.01 2.83
C PHE A 92 -7.24 -13.03 1.77
N ASN A 93 -8.08 -12.06 1.41
CA ASN A 93 -7.71 -11.00 0.48
C ASN A 93 -8.52 -9.77 0.86
N TYR A 94 -8.35 -9.34 2.11
CA TYR A 94 -9.24 -8.35 2.67
C TYR A 94 -8.84 -6.97 2.20
N ASP A 95 -9.79 -6.32 1.55
CA ASP A 95 -9.58 -5.03 0.95
C ASP A 95 -9.51 -3.92 2.00
N ILE A 96 -8.41 -3.17 2.04
CA ILE A 96 -8.24 -2.11 3.04
C ILE A 96 -9.23 -0.94 2.85
N ALA A 97 -9.74 -0.69 1.65
CA ALA A 97 -10.76 0.33 1.45
C ALA A 97 -12.04 -0.09 2.18
N MET A 98 -12.40 -1.38 2.10
CA MET A 98 -13.52 -1.93 2.87
C MET A 98 -13.25 -1.92 4.37
N TYR A 99 -12.01 -2.10 4.82
CA TYR A 99 -11.67 -2.00 6.24
C TYR A 99 -12.06 -0.65 6.84
N TYR A 100 -11.73 0.44 6.15
CA TYR A 100 -11.97 1.82 6.62
C TYR A 100 -13.37 2.35 6.29
N VAL A 101 -14.11 1.71 5.39
CA VAL A 101 -15.42 2.18 4.90
C VAL A 101 -16.54 1.27 5.40
N GLN A 102 -17.74 1.82 5.60
CA GLN A 102 -18.96 1.03 5.88
C GLN A 102 -18.88 0.05 7.07
N GLY A 103 -18.01 0.32 8.05
CA GLY A 103 -17.84 -0.54 9.23
C GLY A 103 -17.15 -1.88 8.96
N GLY A 104 -16.46 -2.04 7.83
CA GLY A 104 -15.84 -3.32 7.46
C GLY A 104 -14.86 -3.88 8.49
N ARG A 105 -14.17 -3.02 9.25
CA ARG A 105 -13.35 -3.40 10.41
C ARG A 105 -14.05 -4.34 11.40
N ALA A 106 -15.37 -4.24 11.57
CA ALA A 106 -16.13 -5.08 12.49
C ALA A 106 -16.74 -6.34 11.83
N LEU A 107 -16.69 -6.46 10.50
CA LEU A 107 -17.36 -7.54 9.76
C LEU A 107 -16.50 -8.79 9.59
N VAL A 108 -15.20 -8.61 9.40
CA VAL A 108 -14.26 -9.69 9.11
C VAL A 108 -12.96 -9.39 9.81
N GLU A 109 -12.40 -10.40 10.49
CA GLU A 109 -11.02 -10.33 10.96
C GLU A 109 -10.06 -10.70 9.82
N PRO A 110 -9.26 -9.75 9.31
CA PRO A 110 -8.39 -10.02 8.17
C PRO A 110 -7.22 -10.92 8.54
N ILE A 111 -6.88 -11.83 7.62
CA ILE A 111 -5.68 -12.67 7.69
C ILE A 111 -4.60 -12.09 6.78
N ILE A 112 -5.00 -11.63 5.60
CA ILE A 112 -4.15 -10.94 4.64
C ILE A 112 -4.79 -9.60 4.29
N TYR A 113 -4.04 -8.53 4.49
CA TYR A 113 -4.44 -7.17 4.11
C TYR A 113 -3.99 -6.89 2.68
N HIS A 114 -4.94 -6.56 1.82
CA HIS A 114 -4.65 -6.14 0.45
C HIS A 114 -4.78 -4.63 0.33
N TYR A 115 -3.64 -3.95 0.20
CA TYR A 115 -3.53 -2.50 0.08
C TYR A 115 -3.98 -2.00 -1.30
N THR A 116 -5.28 -2.05 -1.59
CA THR A 116 -5.86 -1.72 -2.91
C THR A 116 -6.07 -0.23 -3.15
N MET A 117 -5.98 0.61 -2.13
CA MET A 117 -6.16 2.06 -2.27
C MET A 117 -4.93 2.71 -2.92
N GLY A 118 -4.97 2.85 -4.26
CA GLY A 118 -3.85 3.29 -5.10
C GLY A 118 -3.10 4.55 -4.66
N PRO A 119 -3.78 5.68 -4.40
CA PRO A 119 -3.11 6.91 -3.98
C PRO A 119 -2.51 6.88 -2.56
N VAL A 120 -2.85 5.86 -1.76
CA VAL A 120 -2.45 5.76 -0.35
C VAL A 120 -1.74 4.43 -0.05
N LYS A 121 -0.94 3.97 -1.01
CA LYS A 121 -0.11 2.77 -0.82
C LYS A 121 0.78 2.93 0.41
N PRO A 122 1.07 1.83 1.12
CA PRO A 122 1.72 1.92 2.43
C PRO A 122 3.19 2.36 2.34
N TRP A 123 3.88 2.24 1.21
CA TRP A 123 5.22 2.83 1.07
C TRP A 123 5.23 4.35 0.97
N ILE A 124 4.06 5.00 0.89
CA ILE A 124 3.93 6.44 0.87
C ILE A 124 3.86 6.94 2.31
N TRP A 125 4.99 7.39 2.85
CA TRP A 125 5.18 7.69 4.28
C TRP A 125 4.16 8.67 4.88
N TRP A 126 3.68 9.66 4.12
CA TRP A 126 2.71 10.65 4.64
C TRP A 126 1.35 10.03 4.98
N THR A 127 1.08 8.81 4.50
CA THR A 127 -0.15 8.08 4.78
C THR A 127 -0.13 7.36 6.13
N TYR A 128 1.04 7.22 6.76
CA TYR A 128 1.19 6.51 8.04
C TYR A 128 0.30 7.05 9.18
N PRO A 129 0.15 8.38 9.36
CA PRO A 129 -0.72 8.90 10.41
C PRO A 129 -2.22 8.72 10.12
N LEU A 130 -2.59 8.43 8.87
CA LEU A 130 -3.99 8.36 8.43
C LEU A 130 -4.57 6.95 8.50
N PHE A 131 -3.73 5.92 8.38
CA PHE A 131 -4.15 4.53 8.24
C PHE A 131 -3.37 3.65 9.21
N ASP A 132 -4.05 3.12 10.24
CA ASP A 132 -3.44 2.28 11.28
C ASP A 132 -2.84 1.00 10.68
N LEU A 133 -3.48 0.41 9.67
CA LEU A 133 -2.96 -0.77 8.98
C LEU A 133 -1.55 -0.59 8.39
N ASN A 134 -1.14 0.64 8.04
CA ASN A 134 0.21 0.90 7.51
C ASN A 134 1.33 0.51 8.49
N GLU A 135 1.02 0.39 9.79
CA GLU A 135 1.95 -0.16 10.77
C GLU A 135 2.40 -1.58 10.42
N HIS A 136 1.48 -2.45 9.97
CA HIS A 136 1.84 -3.81 9.57
C HIS A 136 2.82 -3.82 8.40
N TRP A 137 2.61 -2.94 7.43
CA TRP A 137 3.53 -2.82 6.29
C TRP A 137 4.88 -2.28 6.70
N ARG A 138 4.90 -1.21 7.51
CA ARG A 138 6.13 -0.59 8.02
C ARG A 138 6.98 -1.60 8.80
N ASN A 139 6.36 -2.38 9.68
CA ASN A 139 7.06 -3.38 10.48
C ASN A 139 7.67 -4.48 9.59
N ALA A 140 6.89 -5.01 8.63
CA ALA A 140 7.40 -5.99 7.67
C ALA A 140 8.55 -5.44 6.81
N ARG A 141 8.48 -4.16 6.39
CA ARG A 141 9.57 -3.51 5.68
C ARG A 141 10.81 -3.37 6.56
N GLN A 142 10.67 -2.93 7.81
CA GLN A 142 11.79 -2.79 8.74
C GLN A 142 12.49 -4.13 9.00
N GLU A 143 11.72 -5.21 9.21
CA GLU A 143 12.27 -6.57 9.36
C GLU A 143 13.11 -6.99 8.15
N MET A 144 12.63 -6.71 6.94
CA MET A 144 13.37 -6.99 5.70
C MET A 144 14.60 -6.10 5.56
N GLU A 145 14.49 -4.81 5.91
CA GLU A 145 15.62 -3.89 5.85
C GLU A 145 16.75 -4.31 6.78
N GLU A 146 16.42 -4.73 8.01
CA GLU A 146 17.35 -5.23 9.00
C GLU A 146 17.97 -6.58 8.59
N TYR A 147 17.15 -7.51 8.08
CA TYR A 147 17.62 -8.83 7.66
C TYR A 147 18.63 -8.76 6.50
N TYR A 148 18.40 -7.86 5.54
CA TYR A 148 19.27 -7.70 4.37
C TYR A 148 20.32 -6.58 4.52
N ASP A 149 20.42 -5.94 5.69
CA ASP A 149 21.27 -4.76 5.93
C ASP A 149 21.09 -3.67 4.86
N THR A 150 19.84 -3.47 4.43
CA THR A 150 19.54 -2.47 3.40
C THR A 150 19.27 -1.10 4.05
N PRO A 151 19.83 -0.01 3.49
CA PRO A 151 19.57 1.31 4.02
C PRO A 151 18.08 1.67 3.93
N ASN A 152 17.54 2.20 5.03
CA ASN A 152 16.16 2.71 5.05
C ASN A 152 16.13 4.14 4.44
N PRO A 153 15.57 4.33 3.23
CA PRO A 153 15.54 5.64 2.59
C PRO A 153 14.67 6.66 3.35
N ASP A 154 13.70 6.22 4.15
CA ASP A 154 12.85 7.11 4.95
C ASP A 154 13.69 7.75 6.08
N LYS A 155 14.60 6.97 6.71
CA LYS A 155 15.56 7.50 7.70
C LYS A 155 16.56 8.47 7.07
N GLN A 156 17.00 8.19 5.85
CA GLN A 156 17.91 9.07 5.10
C GLN A 156 17.21 10.39 4.74
N LEU A 157 15.98 10.32 4.21
CA LEU A 157 15.17 11.48 3.87
C LEU A 157 14.88 12.34 5.11
N LEU A 158 14.53 11.72 6.24
CA LEU A 158 14.30 12.42 7.49
C LEU A 158 15.57 13.15 7.96
N SER A 159 16.72 12.47 7.89
CA SER A 159 18.01 13.05 8.27
C SER A 159 18.40 14.22 7.37
N PHE A 160 18.16 14.09 6.06
CA PHE A 160 18.36 15.15 5.08
C PHE A 160 17.43 16.35 5.36
N ALA A 161 16.15 16.12 5.61
CA ALA A 161 15.19 17.18 5.92
C ALA A 161 15.57 17.95 7.20
N ILE A 162 16.00 17.24 8.24
CA ILE A 162 16.50 17.85 9.49
C ILE A 162 17.75 18.69 9.21
N LEU A 163 18.70 18.17 8.43
CA LEU A 163 19.91 18.91 8.06
C LEU A 163 19.58 20.20 7.30
N VAL A 164 18.69 20.13 6.30
CA VAL A 164 18.23 21.29 5.54
C VAL A 164 17.56 22.32 6.46
N LEU A 165 16.72 21.88 7.39
CA LEU A 165 16.06 22.77 8.35
C LEU A 165 17.10 23.47 9.26
N ILE A 166 18.08 22.74 9.78
CA ILE A 166 19.17 23.30 10.60
C ILE A 166 19.96 24.33 9.79
N CYS A 167 20.36 24.01 8.56
CA CYS A 167 21.05 24.92 7.67
C CYS A 167 20.23 26.20 7.39
N ALA A 168 18.93 26.07 7.14
CA ALA A 168 18.02 27.19 6.93
C ALA A 168 17.91 28.08 8.18
N LEU A 169 17.84 27.49 9.38
CA LEU A 169 17.81 28.25 10.65
C LEU A 169 19.14 28.98 10.92
N ILE A 170 20.28 28.33 10.65
CA ILE A 170 21.61 28.95 10.75
C ILE A 170 21.72 30.12 9.76
N PHE A 171 21.37 29.88 8.49
CA PHE A 171 21.39 30.91 7.45
C PHE A 171 20.52 32.11 7.85
N ARG A 172 19.28 31.87 8.29
CA ARG A 172 18.38 32.93 8.80
C ARG A 172 19.03 33.73 9.93
N LYS A 173 19.67 33.07 10.90
CA LYS A 173 20.33 33.73 12.03
C LYS A 173 21.53 34.57 11.55
N VAL A 174 22.38 34.02 10.68
CA VAL A 174 23.55 34.73 10.12
C VAL A 174 23.11 35.93 9.30
N SER A 175 22.16 35.79 8.38
CA SER A 175 21.64 36.89 7.57
C SER A 175 21.01 37.99 8.40
N SER A 176 20.29 37.64 9.49
CA SER A 176 19.75 38.63 10.42
C SER A 176 20.84 39.39 11.17
N ALA A 177 21.90 38.71 11.61
CA ALA A 177 23.04 39.32 12.29
C ALA A 177 23.85 40.23 11.34
N PHE A 178 24.05 39.81 10.10
CA PHE A 178 24.76 40.56 9.07
C PHE A 178 23.99 41.83 8.65
N SER A 179 22.67 41.71 8.49
CA SER A 179 21.79 42.86 8.24
C SER A 179 21.87 43.85 9.40
N CYS A 180 21.85 43.37 10.66
CA CYS A 180 21.99 44.23 11.82
C CYS A 180 23.34 44.95 11.88
N HIS A 181 24.44 44.26 11.56
CA HIS A 181 25.78 44.82 11.55
C HIS A 181 25.99 45.85 10.42
N PHE A 182 25.40 45.62 9.25
CA PHE A 182 25.42 46.59 8.14
C PHE A 182 24.62 47.85 8.46
N PHE A 183 23.44 47.73 9.08
CA PHE A 183 22.62 48.88 9.48
C PHE A 183 23.27 49.73 10.60
N ILE A 184 23.89 49.10 11.60
CA ILE A 184 24.65 49.80 12.65
C ILE A 184 25.86 50.55 12.07
N SER A 185 26.50 49.98 11.02
CA SER A 185 27.64 50.63 10.37
C SER A 185 27.27 51.87 9.54
N PHE A 186 25.99 52.04 9.18
CA PHE A 186 25.52 53.14 8.31
C PHE A 186 24.61 54.15 9.02
N SER A 187 24.00 53.79 10.16
CA SER A 187 23.10 54.64 10.93
C SER A 187 23.25 54.35 12.42
N ASN A 188 23.47 55.38 13.25
CA ASN A 188 23.63 55.29 14.70
C ASN A 188 22.34 54.89 15.46
N ASN A 189 21.45 54.07 14.89
CA ASN A 189 20.18 53.69 15.52
C ASN A 189 19.88 52.18 15.43
N LEU A 190 19.15 51.72 16.45
CA LEU A 190 18.77 50.33 16.74
C LEU A 190 18.15 49.57 15.56
N CYS A 191 18.44 48.26 15.52
CA CYS A 191 18.04 47.29 14.50
C CYS A 191 16.51 47.24 14.28
N PRO A 192 15.99 47.39 13.04
CA PRO A 192 14.55 47.32 12.80
C PRO A 192 14.06 45.86 12.86
N SER A 193 13.16 45.58 13.79
CA SER A 193 12.48 44.31 13.92
C SER A 193 11.35 44.18 12.90
N THR A 194 11.65 43.83 11.65
CA THR A 194 10.77 43.10 10.70
C THR A 194 11.34 43.18 9.29
N ILE A 195 11.81 42.05 8.75
CA ILE A 195 11.84 41.80 7.31
C ILE A 195 10.75 40.75 7.07
N ASP A 196 9.69 41.14 6.36
CA ASP A 196 8.61 40.26 5.94
C ASP A 196 9.11 39.39 4.77
N VAL A 197 9.23 38.08 4.97
CA VAL A 197 9.72 37.11 3.97
C VAL A 197 8.62 36.09 3.63
N SER A 198 7.38 36.53 3.62
CA SER A 198 6.20 35.73 3.23
C SER A 198 6.31 35.07 1.83
N LEU A 199 7.30 35.44 0.99
CA LEU A 199 7.50 34.86 -0.34
C LEU A 199 8.39 33.61 -0.42
N PHE A 200 9.29 33.31 0.52
CA PHE A 200 10.26 32.20 0.32
C PHE A 200 9.79 30.83 0.82
N VAL A 201 8.74 30.78 1.64
CA VAL A 201 8.27 29.52 2.24
C VAL A 201 7.34 28.74 1.29
N PHE A 202 6.75 29.40 0.27
CA PHE A 202 5.73 28.77 -0.58
C PHE A 202 6.28 27.86 -1.69
N GLU A 203 7.55 28.00 -2.10
CA GLU A 203 8.09 27.17 -3.20
C GLU A 203 8.64 25.81 -2.75
N ILE A 204 9.04 25.65 -1.48
CA ILE A 204 9.65 24.38 -1.02
C ILE A 204 8.58 23.31 -0.71
N THR A 205 7.31 23.70 -0.54
CA THR A 205 6.22 22.74 -0.26
C THR A 205 5.63 22.10 -1.53
N ILE A 206 6.02 22.53 -2.74
CA ILE A 206 5.46 22.04 -4.01
C ILE A 206 6.35 20.97 -4.69
N LEU A 207 7.52 20.64 -4.14
CA LEU A 207 8.51 19.76 -4.79
C LEU A 207 8.92 18.50 -4.00
N LEU A 208 8.12 18.08 -3.01
CA LEU A 208 8.28 16.82 -2.26
C LEU A 208 6.93 16.13 -2.08
#